data_AF-A0A657AID3-F1
#
_entry.id   AF-A0A657AID3-F1
#
_cell.length_a   1.000
_cell.length_b   1.000
_cell.length_c   1.000
_cell.angle_alpha   90.00
_cell.angle_beta   90.00
_cell.angle_gamma   90.00
#
_symmetry.space_group_name_H-M   'P 1'
#
loop_
_entity.id
_entity.type
_entity.pdbx_description
1 polymer ?
#
loop_
_entity_poly.entity_id
_entity_poly.type
_entity_poly.pdbx_seq_one_letter_code
_entity_poly.pdbx_strand_id
1 'polypeptide(L)'
;MYKAEEKTVYERSFGNRYFVVAVSLLIIVFALNWLAERLNQELVNAERVQFIHRLKELNAAVTLMQASLVAQDRPQAMAEFVGANPMNWVQDDVTHYVGEQALEESQHLAGVWVFDPKLRDIAYQPRDVSVESLRAQLQGEFSRIVSDEPEWQRQRYSQWLQFRVVGLLSKDKVQANKHSEYEGLVLQLMP
;
A
#
# COMPACT_ATOMS: atom_id res chain seq x y z
N MET A 1 17.56 -80.91 16.90
CA MET A 1 18.17 -79.77 16.21
C MET A 1 17.10 -78.69 16.07
N TYR A 2 17.00 -77.78 17.04
CA TYR A 2 16.11 -76.61 16.94
C TYR A 2 16.99 -75.38 17.17
N LYS A 3 17.17 -74.60 16.10
CA LYS A 3 17.97 -73.38 16.09
C LYS A 3 17.02 -72.24 16.43
N ALA A 4 17.21 -71.63 17.60
CA ALA A 4 16.36 -70.57 18.11
C ALA A 4 16.36 -69.36 17.17
N GLU A 5 15.17 -68.95 16.73
CA GLU A 5 14.90 -67.61 16.21
C GLU A 5 14.79 -66.63 17.38
N GLU A 6 15.92 -66.27 17.97
CA GLU A 6 16.00 -65.11 18.89
C GLU A 6 16.35 -63.85 18.10
N LYS A 7 15.43 -63.46 17.21
CA LYS A 7 15.21 -62.05 16.89
C LYS A 7 13.78 -61.79 17.37
N THR A 8 13.47 -60.80 18.19
CA THR A 8 13.06 -59.48 17.66
C THR A 8 12.48 -58.56 18.77
N VAL A 9 12.77 -58.75 20.06
CA VAL A 9 12.25 -57.81 21.09
C VAL A 9 12.97 -56.45 21.00
N TYR A 10 14.29 -56.47 20.82
CA TYR A 10 15.09 -55.25 20.62
C TYR A 10 14.76 -54.56 19.28
N GLU A 11 14.60 -55.30 18.17
CA GLU A 11 14.21 -54.72 16.87
C GLU A 11 12.81 -54.06 16.91
N ARG A 12 11.85 -54.61 17.66
CA ARG A 12 10.53 -53.99 17.84
C ARG A 12 10.57 -52.69 18.67
N SER A 13 11.39 -52.61 19.72
CA SER A 13 11.44 -51.39 20.55
C SER A 13 12.21 -50.24 19.90
N PHE A 14 13.27 -50.54 19.13
CA PHE A 14 14.01 -49.52 18.40
C PHE A 14 13.22 -48.97 17.20
N GLY A 15 12.54 -49.83 16.43
CA GLY A 15 11.67 -49.38 15.34
C GLY A 15 10.56 -48.43 15.79
N ASN A 16 9.98 -48.67 16.97
CA ASN A 16 8.91 -47.82 17.49
C ASN A 16 9.41 -46.42 17.92
N ARG A 17 10.62 -46.31 18.48
CA ARG A 17 11.20 -45.01 18.87
C ARG A 17 11.54 -44.14 17.66
N TYR A 18 12.19 -44.70 16.64
CA TYR A 18 12.48 -43.96 15.41
C TYR A 18 11.20 -43.60 14.65
N PHE A 19 10.20 -44.47 14.65
CA PHE A 19 8.89 -44.17 14.08
C PHE A 19 8.22 -42.99 14.79
N VAL A 20 8.17 -42.99 16.13
CA VAL A 20 7.61 -41.86 16.91
C VAL A 20 8.36 -40.56 16.63
N VAL A 21 9.70 -40.59 16.58
CA VAL A 21 10.50 -39.41 16.25
C VAL A 21 10.21 -38.92 14.83
N ALA A 22 10.16 -39.82 13.84
CA ALA A 22 9.88 -39.47 12.45
C ALA A 22 8.48 -38.87 12.29
N VAL A 23 7.47 -39.46 12.92
CA VAL A 23 6.09 -38.93 12.90
C VAL A 23 6.01 -37.57 13.60
N SER A 24 6.70 -37.41 14.73
CA SER A 24 6.74 -36.12 15.45
C SER A 24 7.39 -35.03 14.61
N LEU A 25 8.51 -35.35 13.93
CA LEU A 25 9.15 -34.42 13.00
C LEU A 25 8.23 -34.04 11.84
N LEU A 26 7.49 -35.00 11.29
CA LEU A 26 6.53 -34.73 10.21
C LEU A 26 5.41 -33.79 10.67
N ILE A 27 4.86 -34.03 11.87
CA ILE A 27 3.84 -33.15 12.48
C ILE A 27 4.40 -31.75 12.70
N ILE A 28 5.62 -31.63 13.23
CA ILE A 28 6.27 -30.34 13.46
C ILE A 28 6.47 -29.58 12.15
N VAL A 29 6.98 -30.23 11.10
CA VAL A 29 7.18 -29.61 9.79
C VAL A 29 5.84 -29.12 9.21
N PHE A 30 4.79 -29.93 9.33
CA PHE A 30 3.45 -29.54 8.87
C PHE A 30 2.91 -28.33 9.65
N ALA A 31 3.04 -28.34 10.98
CA ALA A 31 2.60 -27.24 11.83
C ALA A 31 3.37 -25.94 11.56
N LEU A 32 4.69 -26.02 11.34
CA LEU A 32 5.52 -24.87 11.00
C LEU A 32 5.13 -24.28 9.64
N ASN A 33 4.88 -25.10 8.62
CA ASN A 33 4.44 -24.62 7.32
C ASN A 33 3.07 -23.91 7.41
N TRP A 34 2.13 -24.50 8.17
CA TRP A 34 0.82 -23.89 8.38
C TRP A 34 0.91 -22.55 9.14
N LEU A 35 1.74 -22.49 10.17
CA LEU A 35 1.97 -21.26 10.94
C LEU A 35 2.64 -20.18 10.07
N ALA A 36 3.62 -20.55 9.25
CA ALA A 36 4.31 -19.62 8.36
C ALA A 36 3.34 -18.97 7.36
N GLU A 37 2.45 -19.77 6.76
CA GLU A 37 1.41 -19.25 5.85
C GLU A 37 0.48 -18.27 6.58
N ARG A 38 0.05 -18.60 7.79
CA ARG A 38 -0.83 -17.71 8.56
C ARG A 38 -0.13 -16.41 8.93
N LEU A 39 1.13 -16.47 9.37
CA LEU A 39 1.92 -15.28 9.69
C LEU A 39 2.09 -14.38 8.47
N ASN A 40 2.36 -14.96 7.30
CA ASN A 40 2.50 -14.19 6.06
C ASN A 40 1.20 -13.44 5.71
N GLN A 41 0.05 -14.10 5.87
CA GLN A 41 -1.26 -13.47 5.66
C GLN A 41 -1.52 -12.32 6.64
N GLU A 42 -1.16 -12.48 7.92
CA GLU A 42 -1.32 -11.40 8.90
C GLU A 42 -0.38 -10.22 8.63
N LEU A 43 0.85 -10.46 8.15
CA LEU A 43 1.77 -9.40 7.73
C LEU A 43 1.20 -8.59 6.55
N VAL A 44 0.71 -9.28 5.52
CA VAL A 44 0.03 -8.68 4.36
C VAL A 44 -1.19 -7.86 4.80
N ASN A 45 -1.98 -8.37 5.74
CA ASN A 45 -3.14 -7.66 6.26
C ASN A 45 -2.74 -6.43 7.09
N ALA A 46 -1.70 -6.54 7.92
CA ALA A 46 -1.19 -5.43 8.72
C ALA A 46 -0.69 -4.29 7.82
N GLU A 47 0.09 -4.61 6.78
CA GLU A 47 0.55 -3.64 5.78
C GLU A 47 -0.64 -2.95 5.10
N ARG A 48 -1.64 -3.73 4.65
CA ARG A 48 -2.85 -3.19 4.03
C ARG A 48 -3.59 -2.22 4.94
N VAL A 49 -3.80 -2.59 6.21
CA VAL A 49 -4.50 -1.73 7.18
C VAL A 49 -3.71 -0.44 7.42
N GLN A 50 -2.39 -0.54 7.59
CA GLN A 50 -1.51 0.62 7.76
C GLN A 50 -1.56 1.57 6.56
N PHE A 51 -1.48 1.01 5.35
CA PHE A 51 -1.60 1.76 4.11
C PHE A 51 -2.94 2.50 3.99
N ILE A 52 -4.07 1.79 4.17
CA ILE A 52 -5.42 2.38 4.07
C ILE A 52 -5.61 3.46 5.14
N HIS A 53 -5.13 3.22 6.37
CA HIS A 53 -5.19 4.19 7.43
C HIS A 53 -4.47 5.49 7.05
N ARG A 54 -3.21 5.38 6.59
CA ARG A 54 -2.43 6.54 6.16
C ARG A 54 -3.08 7.27 4.99
N LEU A 55 -3.60 6.54 4.01
CA LEU A 55 -4.28 7.14 2.87
C LEU A 55 -5.51 7.97 3.30
N LYS A 56 -6.27 7.47 4.28
CA LYS A 56 -7.41 8.20 4.86
C LYS A 56 -6.99 9.46 5.60
N GLU A 57 -5.88 9.41 6.34
CA GLU A 57 -5.31 10.60 6.98
C GLU A 57 -4.90 11.66 5.95
N LEU A 58 -4.23 11.26 4.87
CA LEU A 58 -3.84 12.17 3.79
C LEU A 58 -5.07 12.80 3.13
N ASN A 59 -6.09 12.00 2.84
CA ASN A 59 -7.34 12.52 2.28
C ASN A 59 -8.06 13.48 3.24
N ALA A 60 -8.06 13.17 4.55
CA ALA A 60 -8.61 14.06 5.56
C ALA A 60 -7.83 15.39 5.65
N ALA A 61 -6.50 15.34 5.56
CA ALA A 61 -5.66 16.54 5.55
C ALA A 61 -5.92 17.42 4.31
N VAL A 62 -6.04 16.81 3.12
CA VAL A 62 -6.44 17.51 1.89
C VAL A 62 -7.81 18.17 2.05
N THR A 63 -8.78 17.44 2.60
CA THR A 63 -10.15 17.95 2.83
C THR A 63 -10.16 19.11 3.83
N LEU A 64 -9.38 19.00 4.91
CA LEU A 64 -9.24 20.06 5.91
C LEU A 64 -8.58 21.30 5.31
N MET A 65 -7.55 21.12 4.48
CA MET A 65 -6.90 22.22 3.76
C MET A 65 -7.89 22.94 2.85
N GLN A 66 -8.70 22.20 2.08
CA GLN A 66 -9.78 22.79 1.28
C GLN A 66 -10.74 23.60 2.15
N ALA A 67 -11.24 23.01 3.25
CA ALA A 67 -12.18 23.67 4.14
C ALA A 67 -11.60 24.96 4.74
N SER A 68 -10.31 24.95 5.09
CA SER A 68 -9.57 26.11 5.56
C SER A 68 -9.51 27.24 4.51
N LEU A 69 -9.23 26.91 3.25
CA LEU A 69 -9.19 27.90 2.16
C LEU A 69 -10.56 28.52 1.89
N VAL A 70 -11.62 27.71 1.94
CA VAL A 70 -13.00 28.19 1.82
C VAL A 70 -13.37 29.11 2.99
N ALA A 71 -13.03 28.72 4.23
CA ALA A 71 -13.32 29.52 5.42
C ALA A 71 -12.57 30.87 5.43
N GLN A 72 -11.41 30.94 4.78
CA GLN A 72 -10.62 32.17 4.65
C GLN A 72 -11.04 33.06 3.48
N ASP A 73 -12.09 32.69 2.73
CA ASP A 73 -12.53 33.36 1.49
C ASP A 73 -11.39 33.44 0.43
N ARG A 74 -10.59 32.38 0.37
CA ARG A 74 -9.47 32.22 -0.58
C ARG A 74 -9.59 30.95 -1.44
N PRO A 75 -10.75 30.60 -2.02
CA PRO A 75 -10.87 29.43 -2.88
C PRO A 75 -9.94 29.49 -4.11
N GLN A 76 -9.62 30.68 -4.62
CA GLN A 76 -8.67 30.89 -5.72
C GLN A 76 -7.25 30.40 -5.41
N ALA A 77 -6.86 30.32 -4.13
CA ALA A 77 -5.55 29.80 -3.73
C ALA A 77 -5.47 28.27 -3.83
N MET A 78 -6.59 27.55 -4.01
CA MET A 78 -6.58 26.09 -4.19
C MET A 78 -5.69 25.64 -5.35
N ALA A 79 -5.54 26.47 -6.39
CA ALA A 79 -4.65 26.20 -7.52
C ALA A 79 -3.20 25.97 -7.10
N GLU A 80 -2.74 26.64 -6.03
CA GLU A 80 -1.37 26.54 -5.50
C GLU A 80 -1.12 25.21 -4.81
N PHE A 81 -2.18 24.52 -4.36
CA PHE A 81 -2.10 23.26 -3.64
C PHE A 81 -2.31 22.04 -4.54
N VAL A 82 -2.59 22.23 -5.83
CA VAL A 82 -2.67 21.14 -6.80
C VAL A 82 -1.29 20.54 -7.03
N GLY A 83 -1.16 19.23 -6.76
CA GLY A 83 0.10 18.52 -6.76
C GLY A 83 1.04 18.91 -5.62
N ALA A 84 0.55 19.63 -4.60
CA ALA A 84 1.33 19.86 -3.40
C ALA A 84 1.46 18.56 -2.59
N ASN A 85 2.56 18.44 -1.85
CA ASN A 85 2.84 17.29 -1.01
C ASN A 85 1.89 17.27 0.21
N PRO A 86 0.91 16.34 0.28
CA PRO A 86 -0.05 16.32 1.37
C PRO A 86 0.57 15.93 2.72
N MET A 87 1.78 15.35 2.73
CA MET A 87 2.49 15.04 3.98
C MET A 87 2.84 16.30 4.77
N ASN A 88 3.00 17.46 4.11
CA ASN A 88 3.26 18.74 4.77
C ASN A 88 2.06 19.24 5.61
N TRP A 89 0.90 18.60 5.49
CA TRP A 89 -0.32 18.96 6.22
C TRP A 89 -0.70 17.91 7.29
N VAL A 90 0.05 16.82 7.37
CA VAL A 90 -0.09 15.78 8.40
C VAL A 90 0.97 16.05 9.48
N GLN A 91 0.67 15.70 10.74
CA GLN A 91 1.59 15.92 11.86
C GLN A 91 2.92 15.16 11.69
N ASP A 92 4.00 15.69 12.28
CA ASP A 92 5.41 15.34 12.01
C ASP A 92 5.83 13.88 12.31
N ASP A 93 4.99 13.03 12.91
CA ASP A 93 5.31 11.63 13.20
C ASP A 93 4.83 10.67 12.09
N VAL A 94 5.29 10.93 10.86
CA VAL A 94 4.96 10.06 9.73
C VAL A 94 6.00 8.95 9.61
N THR A 95 5.74 7.84 10.30
CA THR A 95 6.54 6.62 10.11
C THR A 95 6.49 6.15 8.66
N HIS A 96 7.64 5.76 8.12
CA HIS A 96 7.82 5.25 6.74
C HIS A 96 7.63 6.28 5.61
N TYR A 97 7.69 7.58 5.90
CA TYR A 97 7.82 8.60 4.87
C TYR A 97 9.30 8.95 4.66
N VAL A 98 9.78 8.80 3.43
CA VAL A 98 11.20 9.03 3.08
C VAL A 98 11.48 10.51 2.78
N GLY A 99 10.44 11.28 2.48
CA GLY A 99 10.56 12.68 2.07
C GLY A 99 10.28 12.87 0.58
N GLU A 100 10.85 13.94 0.04
CA GLU A 100 10.73 14.32 -1.36
C GLU A 100 11.89 13.74 -2.17
N GLN A 101 11.61 12.76 -3.03
CA GLN A 101 12.61 12.06 -3.83
C GLN A 101 11.98 11.48 -5.11
N ALA A 102 12.77 11.35 -6.18
CA ALA A 102 12.29 10.72 -7.41
C ALA A 102 11.96 9.23 -7.18
N LEU A 103 10.91 8.73 -7.83
CA LEU A 103 10.49 7.33 -7.68
C LEU A 103 11.59 6.34 -8.08
N GLU A 104 12.41 6.66 -9.08
CA GLU A 104 13.52 5.78 -9.51
C GLU A 104 14.55 5.55 -8.42
N GLU A 105 14.83 6.58 -7.63
CA GLU A 105 15.83 6.48 -6.57
C GLU A 105 15.32 5.68 -5.39
N SER A 106 13.99 5.57 -5.24
CA SER A 106 13.32 4.89 -4.13
C SER A 106 12.88 3.46 -4.43
N GLN A 107 13.12 2.93 -5.64
CA GLN A 107 12.65 1.59 -6.06
C GLN A 107 13.10 0.43 -5.16
N HIS A 108 14.17 0.64 -4.39
CA HIS A 108 14.74 -0.34 -3.48
C HIS A 108 14.09 -0.32 -2.08
N LEU A 109 13.19 0.64 -1.81
CA LEU A 109 12.55 0.84 -0.52
C LEU A 109 11.11 0.33 -0.57
N ALA A 110 10.84 -0.80 0.06
CA ALA A 110 9.50 -1.37 0.14
C ALA A 110 8.80 -1.04 1.48
N GLY A 111 7.50 -0.79 1.39
CA GLY A 111 6.65 -0.38 2.51
C GLY A 111 6.84 1.09 2.92
N VAL A 112 7.18 1.97 1.97
CA VAL A 112 7.44 3.39 2.25
C VAL A 112 6.61 4.31 1.36
N TRP A 113 6.37 5.51 1.89
CA TRP A 113 5.79 6.65 1.18
C TRP A 113 6.89 7.58 0.70
N VAL A 114 6.76 8.06 -0.53
CA VAL A 114 7.69 8.99 -1.16
C VAL A 114 6.86 10.04 -1.90
N PHE A 115 7.29 11.30 -1.87
CA PHE A 115 6.73 12.32 -2.74
C PHE A 115 7.69 12.59 -3.89
N ASP A 116 7.25 12.39 -5.13
CA ASP A 116 8.05 12.73 -6.31
C ASP A 116 7.79 14.18 -6.72
N PRO A 117 8.76 15.10 -6.55
CA PRO A 117 8.56 16.52 -6.85
C PRO A 117 8.45 16.81 -8.34
N LYS A 118 8.91 15.91 -9.22
CA LYS A 118 8.80 16.07 -10.68
C LYS A 118 7.40 15.67 -11.15
N LEU A 119 6.89 14.55 -10.65
CA LEU A 119 5.55 14.05 -10.96
C LEU A 119 4.45 14.77 -10.15
N ARG A 120 4.83 15.39 -9.03
CA ARG A 120 3.94 16.01 -8.05
C ARG A 120 2.95 15.02 -7.45
N ASP A 121 3.43 13.80 -7.24
CA ASP A 121 2.65 12.67 -6.73
C ASP A 121 3.23 12.15 -5.44
N ILE A 122 2.35 11.74 -4.54
CA ILE A 122 2.73 10.91 -3.42
C ILE A 122 2.52 9.45 -3.79
N ALA A 123 3.56 8.64 -3.65
CA ALA A 123 3.57 7.26 -4.05
C ALA A 123 3.87 6.33 -2.87
N TYR A 124 3.26 5.16 -2.90
CA TYR A 124 3.53 4.07 -1.97
C TYR A 124 4.00 2.84 -2.74
N GLN A 125 5.12 2.25 -2.30
CA GLN A 125 5.60 0.96 -2.82
C GLN A 125 5.28 -0.13 -1.81
N PRO A 126 4.34 -1.04 -2.09
CA PRO A 126 4.05 -2.16 -1.19
C PRO A 126 5.23 -3.12 -1.03
N ARG A 127 5.30 -3.80 0.12
CA ARG A 127 6.29 -4.84 0.41
C ARG A 127 5.78 -6.22 0.03
N ASP A 128 4.69 -6.64 0.65
CA ASP A 128 4.16 -8.00 0.53
C ASP A 128 2.77 -8.02 -0.15
N VAL A 129 2.11 -6.86 -0.24
CA VAL A 129 0.79 -6.72 -0.88
C VAL A 129 0.93 -6.38 -2.37
N SER A 130 0.16 -7.03 -3.25
CA SER A 130 0.14 -6.64 -4.67
C SER A 130 -0.56 -5.30 -4.87
N VAL A 131 0.03 -4.46 -5.73
CA VAL A 131 -0.50 -3.15 -6.14
C VAL A 131 -1.90 -3.29 -6.72
N GLU A 132 -2.14 -4.33 -7.54
CA GLU A 132 -3.43 -4.60 -8.16
C GLU A 132 -4.52 -4.86 -7.11
N SER A 133 -4.20 -5.59 -6.04
CA SER A 133 -5.17 -5.88 -4.98
C SER A 133 -5.53 -4.63 -4.16
N LEU A 134 -4.57 -3.73 -3.95
CA LEU A 134 -4.82 -2.45 -3.30
C LEU A 134 -5.60 -1.52 -4.22
N ARG A 135 -5.21 -1.41 -5.50
CA ARG A 135 -5.91 -0.62 -6.52
C ARG A 135 -7.37 -1.06 -6.65
N ALA A 136 -7.64 -2.37 -6.73
CA ALA A 136 -9.01 -2.91 -6.81
C ALA A 136 -9.85 -2.54 -5.58
N GLN A 137 -9.26 -2.53 -4.38
CA GLN A 137 -9.95 -2.09 -3.17
C GLN A 137 -10.25 -0.58 -3.17
N LEU A 138 -9.34 0.22 -3.74
CA LEU A 138 -9.45 1.67 -3.80
C LEU A 138 -10.34 2.19 -4.93
N GLN A 139 -10.65 1.34 -5.92
CA GLN A 139 -11.36 1.71 -7.15
C GLN A 139 -12.77 2.29 -6.95
N GLY A 140 -13.35 2.18 -5.75
CA GLY A 140 -14.62 2.84 -5.40
C GLY A 140 -14.47 4.19 -4.68
N GLU A 141 -13.44 4.34 -3.84
CA GLU A 141 -13.30 5.48 -2.93
C GLU A 141 -12.47 6.62 -3.53
N PHE A 142 -11.45 6.31 -4.35
CA PHE A 142 -10.45 7.27 -4.83
C PHE A 142 -10.41 7.43 -6.37
N SER A 143 -11.23 6.70 -7.13
CA SER A 143 -11.22 6.71 -8.60
C SER A 143 -12.01 7.83 -9.27
N ARG A 144 -12.19 8.96 -8.58
CA ARG A 144 -12.85 10.11 -9.20
C ARG A 144 -11.87 10.77 -10.16
N ILE A 145 -11.99 10.39 -11.43
CA ILE A 145 -11.45 11.02 -12.65
C ILE A 145 -10.27 10.26 -13.27
N VAL A 146 -10.21 10.29 -14.61
CA VAL A 146 -9.22 9.66 -15.47
C VAL A 146 -8.07 10.64 -15.64
N SER A 147 -6.87 10.28 -15.19
CA SER A 147 -5.66 11.04 -15.50
C SER A 147 -5.24 10.69 -16.93
N ASP A 148 -4.99 11.70 -17.77
CA ASP A 148 -4.42 11.57 -19.12
C ASP A 148 -2.90 11.25 -19.02
N GLU A 149 -2.53 10.26 -18.21
CA GLU A 149 -1.13 9.91 -18.05
C GLU A 149 -0.61 9.14 -19.28
N PRO A 150 0.56 9.54 -19.80
CA PRO A 150 1.24 8.82 -20.86
C PRO A 150 1.47 7.34 -20.47
N GLU A 151 1.18 6.42 -21.40
CA GLU A 151 1.33 4.98 -21.14
C GLU A 151 2.73 4.57 -20.68
N TRP A 152 3.78 5.31 -21.10
CA TRP A 152 5.16 5.03 -20.71
C TRP A 152 5.43 5.28 -19.22
N GLN A 153 4.72 6.20 -18.57
CA GLN A 153 4.83 6.42 -17.12
C GLN A 153 4.15 5.28 -16.36
N ARG A 154 2.96 4.88 -16.78
CA ARG A 154 2.22 3.75 -16.20
C ARG A 154 3.03 2.46 -16.19
N GLN A 155 3.73 2.17 -17.28
CA GLN A 155 4.53 0.95 -17.36
C GLN A 155 5.79 1.02 -16.49
N ARG A 156 6.41 2.19 -16.36
CA ARG A 156 7.65 2.38 -15.60
C ARG A 156 7.46 2.33 -14.08
N TYR A 157 6.28 2.76 -13.60
CA TYR A 157 5.97 2.83 -12.16
C TYR A 157 4.80 1.95 -11.75
N SER A 158 4.56 0.84 -12.46
CA SER A 158 3.46 -0.09 -12.18
C SER A 158 3.50 -0.71 -10.78
N GLN A 159 4.68 -0.72 -10.15
CA GLN A 159 4.91 -1.20 -8.78
C GLN A 159 4.53 -0.17 -7.70
N TRP A 160 4.14 1.03 -8.09
CA TRP A 160 3.80 2.12 -7.18
C TRP A 160 2.29 2.41 -7.22
N LEU A 161 1.72 2.67 -6.04
CA LEU A 161 0.41 3.30 -5.91
C LEU A 161 0.62 4.80 -5.81
N GLN A 162 0.28 5.52 -6.87
CA GLN A 162 0.51 6.95 -6.98
C GLN A 162 -0.78 7.73 -6.71
N PHE A 163 -0.68 8.82 -5.97
CA PHE A 163 -1.78 9.69 -5.65
C PHE A 163 -1.40 11.15 -5.88
N ARG A 164 -2.34 11.91 -6.45
CA ARG A 164 -2.17 13.34 -6.71
C ARG A 164 -3.23 14.14 -5.98
N VAL A 165 -2.85 15.27 -5.40
CA VAL A 165 -3.82 16.27 -4.97
C VAL A 165 -4.31 17.00 -6.22
N VAL A 166 -5.59 16.85 -6.55
CA VAL A 166 -6.19 17.48 -7.73
C VAL A 166 -7.28 18.46 -7.32
N GLY A 167 -7.44 19.50 -8.14
CA GLY A 167 -8.57 20.41 -8.01
C GLY A 167 -9.81 19.86 -8.71
N LEU A 168 -10.95 19.85 -8.02
CA LEU A 168 -12.25 19.58 -8.64
C LEU A 168 -12.72 20.82 -9.39
N LEU A 169 -13.01 20.68 -10.68
CA LEU A 169 -13.59 21.75 -11.50
C LEU A 169 -15.11 21.71 -11.43
N SER A 170 -15.74 22.88 -11.25
CA SER A 170 -17.19 23.05 -11.38
C SER A 170 -17.66 22.66 -12.77
N LYS A 171 -18.63 21.75 -12.88
CA LYS A 171 -19.25 21.41 -14.16
C LYS A 171 -20.06 22.57 -14.76
N ASP A 172 -20.51 23.52 -13.93
CA ASP A 172 -21.39 24.61 -14.37
C ASP A 172 -20.62 25.76 -15.05
N LYS A 173 -19.28 25.81 -14.93
CA LYS A 173 -18.45 26.90 -15.47
C LYS A 173 -17.62 26.55 -16.71
N VAL A 174 -17.72 25.33 -17.24
CA VAL A 174 -16.95 24.87 -18.41
C VAL A 174 -17.25 25.70 -19.69
N GLN A 175 -18.36 26.46 -19.73
CA GLN A 175 -18.74 27.28 -20.88
C GLN A 175 -18.51 28.80 -20.71
N ALA A 176 -18.03 29.29 -19.57
CA ALA A 176 -17.88 30.73 -19.35
C ALA A 176 -16.57 31.07 -18.64
N ASN A 177 -15.60 31.52 -19.44
CA ASN A 177 -14.38 32.24 -19.03
C ASN A 177 -13.18 31.42 -18.50
N LYS A 178 -11.99 31.77 -19.02
CA LYS A 178 -10.67 31.13 -18.82
C LYS A 178 -10.03 31.40 -17.45
N HIS A 179 -10.82 31.53 -16.39
CA HIS A 179 -10.30 31.49 -15.02
C HIS A 179 -10.80 30.21 -14.37
N SER A 180 -9.90 29.24 -14.28
CA SER A 180 -10.15 27.94 -13.64
C SER A 180 -10.42 28.16 -12.16
N GLU A 181 -11.70 28.30 -11.82
CA GLU A 181 -12.16 28.34 -10.44
C GLU A 181 -12.36 26.89 -9.97
N TYR A 182 -11.40 26.41 -9.18
CA TYR A 182 -11.49 25.12 -8.52
C TYR A 182 -12.55 25.19 -7.41
N GLU A 183 -13.42 24.19 -7.33
CA GLU A 183 -14.45 24.06 -6.28
C GLU A 183 -13.96 23.28 -5.06
N GLY A 184 -12.88 22.50 -5.20
CA GLY A 184 -12.33 21.73 -4.11
C GLY A 184 -11.01 21.04 -4.41
N LEU A 185 -10.46 20.35 -3.42
CA LEU A 185 -9.25 19.53 -3.53
C LEU A 185 -9.57 18.10 -3.12
N VAL A 186 -9.09 17.12 -3.87
CA VAL A 186 -9.22 15.70 -3.50
C VAL A 186 -7.91 14.97 -3.76
N LEU A 187 -7.67 13.91 -2.99
CA LEU A 187 -6.61 12.97 -3.27
C LEU A 187 -7.13 11.94 -4.29
N GLN A 188 -6.50 11.87 -5.45
CA GLN A 188 -6.91 11.01 -6.55
C GLN A 188 -5.87 9.92 -6.79
N LEU A 189 -6.34 8.67 -6.95
CA LEU A 189 -5.49 7.55 -7.34
C LEU A 189 -5.14 7.66 -8.84
N MET A 190 -3.85 7.65 -9.16
CA MET A 190 -3.35 7.64 -10.53
C MET A 190 -3.40 6.22 -11.13
N PRO A 191 -3.65 6.10 -12.44
CA PRO A 191 -3.88 4.81 -13.10
C PRO A 191 -2.65 3.90 -13.07
#